data_AF-A0AAV8WY60-F1
#
_entry.id   AF-A0AAV8WY60-F1
#
_cell.length_a   1.000
_cell.length_b   1.000
_cell.length_c   1.000
_cell.angle_alpha   90.00
_cell.angle_beta   90.00
_cell.angle_gamma   90.00
#
_symmetry.space_group_name_H-M   'P 1'
#
loop_
_entity.id
_entity.type
_entity.pdbx_description
1 polymer ?
#
loop_
_entity_poly.entity_id
_entity_poly.type
_entity_poly.pdbx_seq_one_letter_code
_entity_poly.pdbx_strand_id
1 'polypeptide(L)' 'MKSLGCPQLPALIDDSNDLLVFTPGHFLIGDRLTAIPQINVQDTPPNRLSCYNWFQAMTQHYWKRWSNEYLESS' A
#
# COMPACT_ATOMS: atom_id res chain seq x y z
N MET A 1 37.48 -14.87 -16.13
CA MET A 1 36.71 -14.98 -14.88
C MET A 1 36.42 -13.58 -14.36
N LYS A 2 35.18 -13.10 -14.50
CA LYS A 2 34.71 -11.87 -13.85
C LYS A 2 33.48 -12.31 -13.07
N SER A 3 33.60 -12.39 -11.75
CA SER A 3 32.48 -12.69 -10.87
C SER A 3 31.51 -11.52 -10.92
N LEU A 4 30.30 -11.74 -11.44
CA LEU A 4 29.20 -10.79 -11.33
C LEU A 4 28.67 -10.89 -9.89
N GLY A 5 29.14 -10.00 -9.03
CA GLY A 5 28.59 -9.84 -7.68
C GLY A 5 27.13 -9.40 -7.79
N CYS A 6 26.25 -10.15 -7.12
CA CYS A 6 24.86 -9.78 -6.87
C CYS A 6 24.82 -8.33 -6.34
N PRO A 7 23.94 -7.43 -6.82
CA PRO A 7 23.78 -6.14 -6.17
C PRO A 7 23.31 -6.40 -4.75
N GLN A 8 24.22 -6.16 -3.80
CA GLN A 8 23.93 -6.31 -2.39
C GLN A 8 22.83 -5.29 -2.07
N LEU A 9 21.71 -5.77 -1.53
CA LEU A 9 20.67 -4.94 -0.94
C LEU A 9 21.35 -3.87 -0.07
N PRO A 10 20.98 -2.58 -0.16
CA PRO A 10 21.64 -1.54 0.60
C PRO A 10 21.65 -1.94 2.07
N ALA A 11 22.86 -2.02 2.62
CA ALA A 11 23.10 -2.35 4.00
C ALA A 11 22.19 -1.47 4.87
N LEU A 12 21.47 -2.16 5.76
CA LEU A 12 20.89 -1.71 7.00
C LEU A 12 21.10 -0.21 7.28
N ILE A 13 19.98 0.50 7.27
CA ILE A 13 19.72 1.79 7.93
C ILE A 13 20.69 2.01 9.10
N ASP A 14 21.77 2.74 8.84
CA ASP A 14 22.73 3.19 9.85
C ASP A 14 23.19 4.60 9.49
N ASP A 15 22.25 5.54 9.61
CA ASP A 15 22.62 6.91 9.95
C ASP A 15 21.49 7.51 10.78
N SER A 16 21.76 7.58 12.09
CA SER A 16 20.84 7.98 13.15
C SER A 16 20.65 9.50 13.22
N ASN A 17 20.47 10.15 12.06
CA ASN A 17 20.16 11.57 11.98
C ASN A 17 19.16 11.94 10.86
N ASP A 18 18.96 11.05 9.88
CA ASP A 18 17.86 11.16 8.94
C ASP A 18 16.72 10.27 9.43
N LEU A 19 15.92 10.80 10.37
CA LEU A 19 14.56 10.32 10.59
C LEU A 19 13.71 10.61 9.33
N LEU A 20 14.07 10.01 8.20
CA LEU A 20 13.11 9.56 7.21
C LEU A 20 12.24 8.55 7.96
N VAL A 21 11.26 9.07 8.70
CA VAL A 21 10.22 8.27 9.33
C VAL A 21 9.77 7.31 8.25
N PHE A 22 10.03 6.01 8.44
CA PHE A 22 9.54 4.92 7.64
C PHE A 22 8.02 4.92 7.74
N THR A 23 7.39 5.91 7.12
CA THR A 23 5.96 5.87 6.89
C THR A 23 5.74 4.61 6.07
N PRO A 24 4.64 3.87 6.31
CA PRO A 24 4.33 2.70 5.50
C PRO A 24 4.40 2.98 4.00
N GLY A 25 4.15 4.23 3.58
CA GLY A 25 4.40 4.69 2.21
C GLY A 25 5.82 4.49 1.70
N HIS A 26 6.84 4.91 2.46
CA HIS A 26 8.23 4.72 2.02
C HIS A 26 8.59 3.25 1.86
N PHE A 27 8.00 2.36 2.67
CA PHE A 27 8.19 0.91 2.51
C PHE A 27 7.45 0.37 1.28
N LEU A 28 6.21 0.80 1.05
CA LEU A 28 5.35 0.25 0.00
C LEU A 28 5.68 0.79 -1.40
N ILE A 29 6.04 2.08 -1.51
CA ILE A 29 6.17 2.80 -2.79
C ILE A 29 7.48 3.63 -2.86
N GLY A 30 8.24 3.73 -1.77
CA GLY A 30 9.46 4.54 -1.71
C GLY A 30 9.22 6.04 -1.43
N ASP A 31 7.98 6.44 -1.17
CA ASP A 31 7.60 7.83 -0.87
C ASP A 31 6.39 7.90 0.06
N ARG A 32 6.08 9.08 0.61
CA ARG A 32 4.95 9.32 1.52
C ARG A 32 3.61 9.04 0.82
N LEU A 33 2.71 8.33 1.51
CA LEU A 33 1.31 8.20 1.07
C LEU A 33 0.60 9.55 1.27
N THR A 34 0.44 10.30 0.18
CA THR A 34 -0.30 11.59 0.16
C THR A 34 -1.72 11.44 -0.38
N ALA A 35 -2.14 10.21 -0.72
CA ALA A 35 -3.47 9.94 -1.21
C ALA A 35 -4.54 10.27 -0.15
N ILE A 36 -5.62 10.93 -0.60
CA ILE A 36 -6.78 11.21 0.25
C ILE A 36 -7.41 9.87 0.66
N PRO A 37 -7.73 9.66 1.95
CA PRO A 37 -8.36 8.43 2.40
C PRO A 37 -9.70 8.25 1.68
N GLN A 38 -9.90 7.06 1.13
CA GLN A 38 -11.11 6.70 0.42
C GLN A 38 -12.29 6.61 1.40
N ILE A 39 -13.43 7.20 1.04
CA ILE A 39 -14.66 7.09 1.84
C ILE A 39 -15.13 5.63 1.78
N ASN A 40 -15.37 5.03 2.95
CA ASN A 40 -15.92 3.68 3.02
C ASN A 40 -17.39 3.73 2.55
N VAL A 41 -17.69 2.97 1.51
CA VAL A 41 -19.02 2.89 0.89
C VAL A 41 -19.63 1.49 0.99
N GLN A 42 -19.02 0.58 1.76
CA GLN A 42 -19.46 -0.82 1.87
C GLN A 42 -20.86 -0.95 2.49
N ASP A 43 -21.24 -0.05 3.41
CA ASP A 43 -22.54 -0.07 4.09
C ASP A 43 -23.61 0.79 3.39
N THR A 44 -23.27 1.41 2.26
CA THR A 44 -24.21 2.28 1.53
C THR A 44 -24.98 1.45 0.50
N PRO A 45 -26.33 1.53 0.49
CA PRO A 45 -27.11 0.76 -0.47
C PRO A 45 -26.80 1.21 -1.91
N PRO A 46 -26.73 0.29 -2.88
CA PRO A 46 -26.26 0.57 -4.24
C PRO A 46 -27.14 1.57 -5.00
N ASN A 47 -28.39 1.72 -4.59
CA ASN A 47 -29.34 2.68 -5.14
C ASN A 47 -29.05 4.14 -4.75
N ARG A 48 -28.09 4.38 -3.83
CA ARG A 48 -27.66 5.71 -3.38
C ARG A 48 -26.23 6.05 -3.77
N LEU A 49 -25.55 5.18 -4.51
CA LEU A 49 -24.17 5.39 -4.94
C LEU A 49 -24.12 6.11 -6.30
N SER A 50 -23.30 7.15 -6.39
CA SER A 50 -22.90 7.71 -7.69
C SER A 50 -22.09 6.67 -8.49
N CYS A 51 -21.96 6.81 -9.81
CA CYS A 51 -21.11 5.92 -10.62
C CYS A 51 -19.68 5.83 -10.07
N TYR A 52 -19.14 6.97 -9.61
CA TYR A 52 -17.84 7.01 -8.95
C TYR A 52 -17.83 6.17 -7.67
N ASN A 53 -18.81 6.35 -6.78
CA ASN A 53 -18.88 5.58 -5.54
C ASN A 53 -19.08 4.08 -5.78
N TRP A 54 -19.77 3.71 -6.85
CA TRP A 54 -19.90 2.31 -7.29
C TRP A 54 -18.56 1.69 -7.67
N PHE A 55 -17.77 2.41 -8.47
CA PHE A 55 -16.41 1.98 -8.81
C PHE A 55 -15.53 1.86 -7.56
N GLN A 56 -15.58 2.87 -6.67
CA GLN A 56 -14.86 2.85 -5.40
C GLN A 56 -15.25 1.64 -4.53
N ALA A 57 -16.54 1.31 -4.43
CA ALA A 57 -17.02 0.14 -3.69
C ALA A 57 -16.46 -1.17 -4.25
N MET A 58 -16.45 -1.32 -5.58
CA MET A 58 -15.90 -2.51 -6.24
C MET A 58 -14.39 -2.65 -5.99
N THR A 59 -13.65 -1.54 -6.08
CA THR A 59 -12.21 -1.50 -5.76
C THR A 59 -11.96 -1.88 -4.30
N GLN A 60 -12.73 -1.34 -3.34
CA GLN A 60 -12.60 -1.66 -1.91
C GLN A 60 -12.88 -3.15 -1.63
N HIS A 61 -13.92 -3.70 -2.25
CA HIS A 61 -14.26 -5.12 -2.11
C HIS A 61 -13.13 -6.02 -2.60
N TYR A 62 -12.55 -5.70 -3.76
CA TYR A 62 -11.42 -6.45 -4.31
C TYR A 62 -10.19 -6.41 -3.40
N TRP A 63 -9.78 -5.21 -2.97
CA TRP A 63 -8.61 -5.04 -2.10
C TRP A 63 -8.78 -5.72 -0.74
N LYS A 64 -9.97 -5.66 -0.14
CA LYS A 64 -10.28 -6.35 1.12
C LYS A 64 -10.09 -7.86 1.00
N ARG A 65 -10.57 -8.44 -0.10
CA ARG A 65 -10.41 -9.87 -0.36
C ARG A 65 -8.94 -10.22 -0.59
N TRP A 66 -8.25 -9.48 -1.45
CA TRP A 66 -6.84 -9.70 -1.74
C TRP A 66 -5.97 -9.56 -0.49
N SER A 67 -6.19 -8.53 0.35
CA SER A 67 -5.41 -8.34 1.57
C SER A 67 -5.61 -9.49 2.55
N ASN A 68 -6.84 -9.98 2.69
CA ASN A 68 -7.11 -11.12 3.58
C ASN A 68 -6.51 -12.43 3.05
N GLU A 69 -6.46 -12.62 1.72
CA GLU A 69 -5.88 -13.81 1.12
C GLU A 69 -4.34 -13.82 1.16
N TYR A 70 -3.69 -12.66 1.05
CA TYR A 70 -2.24 -12.56 0.81
C TYR A 70 -1.44 -11.84 1.90
N LEU A 71 -2.08 -11.01 2.74
CA LEU A 71 -1.43 -10.27 3.81
C LEU A 71 -1.82 -10.79 5.21
N GLU A 72 -3.04 -11.32 5.39
CA GLU A 72 -3.48 -11.96 6.66
C GLU A 72 -3.01 -13.43 6.76
N SER A 73 -1.70 -13.66 6.62
CA SER A 73 -1.07 -14.97 6.89
C SER A 73 0.06 -14.83 7.91
N SER A 74 -0.29 -14.62 9.19
CA SER A 74 0.57 -14.87 10.35
C SER A 74 -0.26 -15.06 11.60
#